data_AF-A7TK87-F1
#
_entry.id   AF-A7TK87-F1
#
_cell.length_a   1.000
_cell.length_b   1.000
_cell.length_c   1.000
_cell.angle_alpha   90.00
_cell.angle_beta   90.00
_cell.angle_gamma   90.00
#
_symmetry.space_group_name_H-M   'P 1'
#
loop_
_entity.id
_entity.type
_entity.pdbx_description
1 polymer ?
#
loop_
_entity_poly.entity_id
_entity_poly.type
_entity_poly.pdbx_seq_one_letter_code
_entity_poly.pdbx_strand_id
1 'polypeptide(L)'
;MNINQELSRVKTHYSNLPRSFFGFLPLYIGVETVLGITILNKCSGAYGILALFTGHPLNVFQWVSYLWSVFTLIIYSQGLFQVHTPSLLTYSQIFVVFSFDTFLTCVFTMIFSSQWFTETGSGMSDGSGVDEYGQGASETYEYTFTILITVVALVSRMYFNFILAAFNQELFLHPKYMVDFDDVEQDLKNKNKIVQWWIKSKKSCYNLARHILT
;
A
#
# COMPACT_ATOMS: atom_id res chain seq x y z
N MET A 1 5.94 -13.26 -39.01
CA MET A 1 6.09 -13.79 -37.64
C MET A 1 4.70 -13.97 -37.07
N ASN A 2 4.35 -15.17 -36.59
CA ASN A 2 2.97 -15.55 -36.32
C ASN A 2 2.49 -14.95 -34.99
N ILE A 3 1.35 -14.25 -34.96
CA ILE A 3 0.80 -13.58 -33.76
C ILE A 3 0.66 -14.55 -32.58
N ASN A 4 0.38 -15.83 -32.86
CA ASN A 4 0.30 -16.90 -31.88
C ASN A 4 1.66 -17.28 -31.25
N GLN A 5 2.77 -17.04 -31.94
CA GLN A 5 4.14 -17.24 -31.42
C GLN A 5 4.59 -16.11 -30.50
N GLU A 6 4.22 -14.86 -30.81
CA GLU A 6 4.43 -13.71 -29.91
C GLU A 6 3.56 -13.84 -28.65
N LEU A 7 2.27 -14.18 -28.81
CA LEU A 7 1.36 -14.42 -27.68
C LEU A 7 1.80 -15.57 -26.77
N SER A 8 2.38 -16.64 -27.33
CA SER A 8 2.91 -17.75 -26.51
C SER A 8 4.22 -17.41 -25.81
N ARG A 9 5.13 -16.64 -26.45
CA ARG A 9 6.35 -16.12 -25.81
C ARG A 9 6.06 -15.15 -24.66
N VAL A 10 5.12 -14.23 -24.89
CA VAL A 10 4.53 -13.35 -23.87
C VAL A 10 4.04 -14.24 -22.72
N LYS A 11 3.12 -15.17 -22.97
CA LYS A 11 2.53 -16.05 -21.94
C LYS A 11 3.57 -16.85 -21.11
N THR A 12 4.72 -17.22 -21.68
CA THR A 12 5.80 -17.93 -20.96
C THR A 12 6.63 -17.06 -20.02
N HIS A 13 6.80 -15.76 -20.27
CA HIS A 13 7.58 -14.87 -19.39
C HIS A 13 6.81 -14.44 -18.13
N TYR A 14 5.49 -14.63 -18.14
CA TYR A 14 4.54 -14.16 -17.13
C TYR A 14 4.13 -15.22 -16.09
N SER A 15 4.85 -16.34 -16.03
CA SER A 15 4.46 -17.57 -15.33
C SER A 15 4.50 -17.53 -13.79
N ASN A 16 5.15 -16.52 -13.18
CA ASN A 16 5.51 -16.59 -11.76
C ASN A 16 4.59 -15.80 -10.81
N LEU A 17 3.65 -15.02 -11.33
CA LEU A 17 2.72 -14.25 -10.49
C LEU A 17 1.47 -15.08 -10.10
N PRO A 18 0.91 -14.85 -8.90
CA PRO A 18 -0.26 -15.58 -8.42
C PRO A 18 -1.47 -15.35 -9.33
N ARG A 19 -2.05 -16.44 -9.84
CA ARG A 19 -3.22 -16.39 -10.74
C ARG A 19 -4.57 -16.31 -10.03
N SER A 20 -4.55 -16.45 -8.71
CA SER A 20 -5.74 -16.54 -7.86
C SER A 20 -5.39 -16.11 -6.45
N PHE A 21 -6.32 -15.44 -5.78
CA PHE A 21 -6.19 -15.11 -4.37
C PHE A 21 -6.40 -16.38 -3.52
N PHE A 22 -5.42 -16.70 -2.67
CA PHE A 22 -5.39 -17.94 -1.87
C PHE A 22 -5.51 -19.27 -2.65
N GLY A 23 -5.32 -19.26 -3.97
CA GLY A 23 -5.40 -20.47 -4.81
C GLY A 23 -6.79 -20.81 -5.34
N PHE A 24 -7.86 -20.17 -4.85
CA PHE A 24 -9.24 -20.51 -5.21
C PHE A 24 -10.16 -19.31 -5.44
N LEU A 25 -9.79 -18.11 -5.00
CA LEU A 25 -10.59 -16.90 -5.23
C LEU A 25 -10.10 -16.14 -6.47
N PRO A 26 -11.00 -15.51 -7.23
CA PRO A 26 -10.63 -14.63 -8.33
C PRO A 26 -9.84 -13.42 -7.80
N LEU A 27 -8.96 -12.91 -8.65
CA LEU A 27 -7.97 -11.90 -8.27
C LEU A 27 -8.61 -10.56 -7.86
N TYR A 28 -9.75 -10.20 -8.46
CA TYR A 28 -10.48 -8.98 -8.09
C TYR A 28 -10.93 -8.99 -6.63
N ILE A 29 -11.34 -10.14 -6.07
CA ILE A 29 -11.72 -10.28 -4.65
C ILE A 29 -10.50 -10.06 -3.76
N GLY A 30 -9.34 -10.59 -4.18
CA GLY A 30 -8.08 -10.35 -3.51
C GLY A 30 -7.75 -8.86 -3.45
N VAL A 31 -7.84 -8.17 -4.57
CA VAL A 31 -7.61 -6.72 -4.65
C VAL A 31 -8.60 -5.92 -3.81
N GLU A 32 -9.89 -6.25 -3.86
CA GLU A 32 -10.93 -5.62 -3.04
C GLU A 32 -10.63 -5.78 -1.53
N THR A 33 -10.25 -6.99 -1.13
CA THR A 33 -9.87 -7.30 0.26
C THR A 33 -8.63 -6.53 0.70
N VAL A 34 -7.59 -6.50 -0.15
CA VAL A 34 -6.35 -5.76 0.10
C VAL A 34 -6.62 -4.27 0.27
N LEU A 35 -7.41 -3.68 -0.64
CA LEU A 35 -7.77 -2.27 -0.56
C LEU A 35 -8.61 -1.97 0.67
N GLY A 36 -9.61 -2.81 0.99
CA GLY A 36 -10.45 -2.66 2.17
C GLY A 36 -9.65 -2.66 3.47
N ILE A 37 -8.80 -3.67 3.69
CA ILE A 37 -7.93 -3.75 4.88
C ILE A 37 -6.99 -2.55 4.95
N THR A 38 -6.41 -2.16 3.82
CA THR A 38 -5.46 -1.04 3.79
C THR A 38 -6.14 0.28 4.08
N ILE A 39 -7.32 0.54 3.54
CA ILE A 39 -8.12 1.74 3.82
C ILE A 39 -8.43 1.83 5.31
N LEU A 40 -8.90 0.74 5.93
CA LEU A 40 -9.18 0.73 7.37
C LEU A 40 -7.92 1.03 8.19
N ASN A 41 -6.78 0.43 7.83
CA ASN A 41 -5.49 0.70 8.47
C ASN A 41 -5.05 2.16 8.30
N LYS A 42 -5.26 2.76 7.13
CA LYS A 42 -4.91 4.17 6.85
C LYS A 42 -5.87 5.15 7.53
N CYS A 43 -7.12 4.78 7.74
CA CYS A 43 -8.06 5.57 8.54
C CYS A 43 -7.57 5.71 9.98
N SER A 44 -7.04 4.65 10.59
CA SER A 44 -6.41 4.72 11.92
C SER A 44 -5.29 5.76 11.98
N GLY A 45 -4.44 5.81 10.96
CA GLY A 45 -3.39 6.84 10.83
C GLY A 45 -3.94 8.25 10.58
N ALA A 46 -5.06 8.38 9.86
CA ALA A 46 -5.74 9.66 9.64
C ALA A 46 -6.35 10.21 10.94
N TYR A 47 -6.85 9.36 11.85
CA TYR A 47 -7.25 9.81 13.19
C TYR A 47 -6.07 10.38 14.00
N GLY A 48 -4.83 9.94 13.74
CA GLY A 48 -3.63 10.52 14.33
C GLY A 48 -3.44 12.01 14.02
N ILE A 49 -4.01 12.52 12.93
CA ILE A 49 -4.00 13.95 12.60
C ILE A 49 -4.88 14.74 13.56
N LEU A 50 -5.90 14.15 14.17
CA LEU A 50 -6.71 14.84 15.17
C LEU A 50 -5.89 15.23 16.40
N ALA A 51 -4.83 14.47 16.72
CA ALA A 51 -3.90 14.82 17.81
C ALA A 51 -3.23 16.19 17.59
N LEU A 52 -3.08 16.63 16.34
CA LEU A 52 -2.56 17.95 15.99
C LEU A 52 -3.46 19.09 16.42
N PHE A 53 -4.77 18.88 16.35
CA PHE A 53 -5.74 19.88 16.78
C PHE A 53 -5.89 19.92 18.31
N THR A 54 -5.41 18.90 19.02
CA THR A 54 -5.42 18.84 20.49
C THR A 54 -4.18 19.47 21.15
N GLY A 55 -3.19 19.92 20.36
CA GLY A 55 -1.98 20.57 20.87
C GLY A 55 -0.92 19.59 21.39
N HIS A 56 -1.03 18.29 21.10
CA HIS A 56 -0.04 17.30 21.50
C HIS A 56 1.24 17.45 20.64
N PRO A 57 2.45 17.52 21.25
CA PRO A 57 3.69 17.66 20.50
C PRO A 57 3.97 16.39 19.70
N LEU A 58 3.80 16.45 18.37
CA LEU A 58 4.12 15.34 17.48
C LEU A 58 5.56 15.40 16.97
N ASN A 59 6.19 14.24 16.89
CA ASN A 59 7.48 14.09 16.23
C ASN A 59 7.34 14.29 14.71
N VAL A 60 8.38 14.82 14.06
CA VAL A 60 8.43 14.99 12.59
C VAL A 60 8.15 13.67 11.85
N PHE A 61 8.62 12.53 12.35
CA PHE A 61 8.33 11.24 11.72
C PHE A 61 6.85 10.84 11.80
N GLN A 62 6.17 11.16 12.91
CA GLN A 62 4.72 10.95 13.05
C GLN A 62 3.96 11.82 12.05
N TRP A 63 4.33 13.10 11.94
CA TRP A 63 3.78 14.02 10.93
C TRP A 63 3.85 13.47 9.51
N VAL A 64 5.03 13.03 9.08
CA VAL A 64 5.23 12.47 7.74
C VAL A 64 4.39 11.21 7.55
N SER A 65 4.38 10.31 8.54
CA SER A 65 3.61 9.06 8.47
C SER A 65 2.10 9.30 8.34
N TYR A 66 1.56 10.31 9.03
CA TYR A 66 0.14 10.65 9.01
C TYR A 66 -0.27 11.33 7.70
N LEU A 67 0.54 12.29 7.21
CA LEU A 67 0.30 12.91 5.90
C LEU A 67 0.38 11.89 4.77
N TRP A 68 1.34 10.98 4.84
CA TRP A 68 1.45 9.86 3.90
C TRP A 68 0.23 8.93 3.97
N SER A 69 -0.30 8.68 5.17
CA SER A 69 -1.51 7.87 5.37
C SER A 69 -2.73 8.49 4.68
N VAL A 70 -2.95 9.80 4.84
CA VAL A 70 -4.06 10.50 4.17
C VAL A 70 -3.90 10.51 2.66
N PHE A 71 -2.69 10.77 2.16
CA PHE A 71 -2.42 10.75 0.73
C PHE A 71 -2.74 9.38 0.10
N THR A 72 -2.24 8.30 0.71
CA THR A 72 -2.46 6.93 0.22
C THR A 72 -3.93 6.50 0.36
N LEU A 73 -4.63 6.97 1.41
CA LEU A 73 -6.07 6.73 1.60
C LEU A 73 -6.90 7.21 0.41
N ILE A 74 -6.61 8.40 -0.13
CA ILE A 74 -7.31 8.95 -1.31
C ILE A 74 -7.13 8.02 -2.52
N ILE A 75 -5.91 7.54 -2.75
CA ILE A 75 -5.57 6.69 -3.90
C ILE A 75 -6.24 5.31 -3.77
N TYR A 76 -6.18 4.70 -2.58
CA TYR A 76 -6.80 3.39 -2.36
C TYR A 76 -8.32 3.45 -2.42
N SER A 77 -8.93 4.53 -1.93
CA SER A 77 -10.37 4.75 -2.04
C SER A 77 -10.81 4.79 -3.50
N GLN A 78 -10.07 5.48 -4.38
CA GLN A 78 -10.36 5.50 -5.82
C GLN A 78 -10.33 4.10 -6.43
N GLY A 79 -9.37 3.26 -6.01
CA GLY A 79 -9.27 1.87 -6.45
C GLY A 79 -10.49 1.05 -6.07
N LEU A 80 -10.91 1.14 -4.80
CA LEU A 80 -12.03 0.38 -4.27
C LEU A 80 -13.33 0.70 -5.02
N PHE A 81 -13.60 1.98 -5.31
CA PHE A 81 -14.77 2.38 -6.11
C PHE A 81 -14.71 1.93 -7.57
N GLN A 82 -13.52 1.69 -8.13
CA GLN A 82 -13.32 1.27 -9.52
C GLN A 82 -13.04 -0.22 -9.68
N VAL A 83 -13.23 -1.04 -8.64
CA VAL A 83 -12.88 -2.48 -8.69
C VAL A 83 -13.72 -3.27 -9.69
N HIS A 84 -14.99 -2.92 -9.85
CA HIS A 84 -15.87 -3.58 -10.83
C HIS A 84 -15.75 -3.00 -12.26
N THR A 85 -15.14 -1.81 -12.41
CA THR A 85 -14.86 -1.15 -13.69
C THR A 85 -13.40 -0.70 -13.74
N PRO A 86 -12.45 -1.65 -13.77
CA PRO A 86 -11.05 -1.33 -13.53
C PRO A 86 -10.46 -0.49 -14.66
N SER A 87 -9.80 0.60 -14.28
CA SER A 87 -8.98 1.41 -15.18
C SER A 87 -7.51 1.05 -15.00
N LEU A 88 -6.84 0.69 -16.10
CA LEU A 88 -5.43 0.31 -16.09
C LEU A 88 -4.53 1.42 -15.51
N LEU A 89 -4.82 2.69 -15.77
CA LEU A 89 -4.07 3.83 -15.20
C LEU A 89 -4.21 3.90 -13.68
N THR A 90 -5.44 3.74 -13.18
CA THR A 90 -5.72 3.80 -11.75
C THR A 90 -5.05 2.63 -11.03
N TYR A 91 -5.16 1.41 -11.57
CA TYR A 91 -4.57 0.22 -10.95
C TYR A 91 -3.05 0.16 -11.03
N SER A 92 -2.45 0.71 -12.09
CA SER A 92 -1.00 0.92 -12.14
C SER A 92 -0.52 1.94 -11.11
N GLN A 93 -1.27 3.03 -10.89
CA GLN A 93 -0.96 3.96 -9.80
C GLN A 93 -1.05 3.28 -8.44
N ILE A 94 -2.12 2.52 -8.17
CA ILE A 94 -2.30 1.79 -6.91
C ILE A 94 -1.15 0.84 -6.67
N PHE A 95 -0.75 0.03 -7.65
CA PHE A 95 0.36 -0.91 -7.50
C PHE A 95 1.67 -0.23 -7.11
N VAL A 96 2.06 0.83 -7.83
CA VAL A 96 3.31 1.55 -7.57
C VAL A 96 3.27 2.25 -6.21
N VAL A 97 2.16 2.91 -5.91
CA VAL A 97 1.96 3.60 -4.63
C VAL A 97 1.94 2.61 -3.47
N PHE A 98 1.30 1.45 -3.62
CA PHE A 98 1.26 0.40 -2.61
C PHE A 98 2.64 -0.23 -2.37
N SER A 99 3.42 -0.44 -3.42
CA SER A 99 4.81 -0.90 -3.30
C SER A 99 5.65 0.08 -2.48
N PHE A 100 5.57 1.37 -2.81
CA PHE A 100 6.30 2.40 -2.10
C PHE A 100 5.78 2.62 -0.67
N ASP A 101 4.47 2.55 -0.47
CA ASP A 101 3.82 2.59 0.83
C ASP A 101 4.25 1.42 1.72
N THR A 102 4.43 0.24 1.15
CA THR A 102 4.94 -0.93 1.88
C THR A 102 6.37 -0.70 2.35
N PHE A 103 7.23 -0.16 1.48
CA PHE A 103 8.60 0.21 1.85
C PHE A 103 8.63 1.26 2.97
N LEU A 104 7.85 2.33 2.84
CA LEU A 104 7.75 3.37 3.88
C LEU A 104 7.18 2.82 5.19
N THR A 105 6.19 1.92 5.11
CA THR A 105 5.64 1.26 6.30
C THR A 105 6.72 0.49 7.04
N CYS A 106 7.56 -0.27 6.34
CA CYS A 106 8.70 -0.97 6.96
C CYS A 106 9.67 0.01 7.65
N VAL A 107 10.02 1.12 6.99
CA VAL A 107 10.91 2.14 7.56
C VAL A 107 10.30 2.78 8.81
N PHE A 108 9.04 3.18 8.76
CA PHE A 108 8.35 3.75 9.92
C PHE A 108 8.18 2.74 11.05
N THR A 109 7.88 1.48 10.75
CA THR A 109 7.82 0.42 11.76
C THR A 109 9.17 0.27 12.48
N MET A 110 10.29 0.29 11.77
CA MET A 110 11.61 0.24 12.42
C MET A 110 11.86 1.46 13.32
N ILE A 111 11.56 2.67 12.83
CA ILE A 111 11.74 3.91 13.59
C ILE A 111 10.88 3.90 14.86
N PHE A 112 9.58 3.65 14.74
CA PHE A 112 8.68 3.65 15.90
C PHE A 112 8.97 2.51 16.87
N SER A 113 9.35 1.34 16.36
CA SER A 113 9.78 0.22 17.21
C SER A 113 11.03 0.58 18.01
N SER A 114 12.02 1.26 17.41
CA SER A 114 13.22 1.71 18.12
C SER A 114 12.92 2.75 19.22
N GLN A 115 11.99 3.67 18.95
CA GLN A 115 11.54 4.66 19.93
C GLN A 115 10.84 3.97 21.12
N TRP A 116 9.91 3.06 20.83
CA TRP A 116 9.17 2.30 21.83
C TRP A 116 10.09 1.50 22.77
N PHE A 117 11.10 0.81 22.23
CA PHE A 117 12.05 0.04 23.03
C PHE A 117 12.97 0.93 23.87
N THR A 118 13.31 2.14 23.38
CA THR A 118 14.15 3.08 24.13
C THR A 118 13.40 3.66 25.32
N GLU A 119 12.15 4.08 25.13
CA GLU A 119 11.30 4.64 26.19
C GLU A 119 10.99 3.61 27.29
N THR A 120 10.76 2.35 26.90
CA THR A 120 10.60 1.24 27.84
C THR A 120 11.88 1.00 28.64
N GLY A 121 13.05 1.00 28.00
CA GLY A 121 14.33 0.75 28.66
C GLY A 121 14.75 1.85 29.66
N SER A 122 14.32 3.10 29.44
CA SER A 122 14.58 4.21 30.36
C SER A 122 13.79 4.16 31.67
N GLY A 123 12.71 3.37 31.75
CA GLY A 123 11.95 3.14 32.99
C GLY A 123 12.66 2.20 33.99
N MET A 124 13.75 1.54 33.59
CA MET A 124 14.46 0.56 34.41
C MET A 124 15.60 1.16 35.27
N SER A 125 15.81 2.47 35.23
CA SER A 125 17.00 3.12 35.82
C SER A 125 16.74 4.15 36.93
N ASP A 126 15.50 4.44 37.32
CA ASP A 126 15.24 5.32 38.46
C ASP A 126 14.34 4.65 39.50
N GLY A 127 14.84 4.58 40.73
CA GLY A 127 14.17 3.92 41.83
C GLY A 127 13.05 4.77 42.42
N SER A 128 12.01 4.10 42.89
CA SER A 128 10.95 4.62 43.79
C SER A 128 9.82 5.39 43.11
N GLY A 129 8.86 4.66 42.56
CA GLY A 129 7.55 5.20 42.19
C GLY A 129 6.63 4.07 41.74
N VAL A 130 5.48 3.94 42.39
CA VAL A 130 4.48 2.91 42.12
C VAL A 130 3.88 3.15 40.74
N ASP A 131 4.28 2.37 39.73
CA ASP A 131 3.55 2.25 38.47
C ASP A 131 2.96 0.85 38.35
N GLU A 132 1.68 0.80 38.72
CA GLU A 132 0.75 -0.32 38.64
C GLU A 132 0.37 -0.57 37.16
N TYR A 133 1.34 -1.06 36.38
CA TYR A 133 1.15 -1.61 35.02
C TYR A 133 1.77 -3.01 34.87
N GLY A 134 2.13 -3.66 35.99
CA GLY A 134 2.97 -4.86 36.02
C GLY A 134 2.27 -6.18 36.39
N GLN A 135 1.02 -6.41 35.97
CA GLN A 135 0.34 -7.67 36.28
C GLN A 135 -0.53 -8.23 35.13
N GLY A 136 0.04 -8.25 33.92
CA GLY A 136 -0.33 -9.16 32.81
C GLY A 136 0.71 -10.28 32.67
N ALA A 137 0.56 -11.21 31.72
CA ALA A 137 1.54 -12.28 31.48
C ALA A 137 2.98 -11.72 31.34
N SER A 138 4.01 -12.53 31.63
CA SER A 138 5.42 -12.07 31.67
C SER A 138 5.73 -11.11 30.51
N GLU A 139 6.27 -9.93 30.83
CA GLU A 139 6.58 -8.80 29.95
C GLU A 139 7.21 -9.23 28.60
N THR A 140 8.06 -10.27 28.63
CA THR A 140 8.67 -10.88 27.44
C THR A 140 7.66 -11.50 26.47
N TYR A 141 6.59 -12.12 26.96
CA TYR A 141 5.53 -12.70 26.12
C TYR A 141 4.75 -11.63 25.37
N GLU A 142 4.45 -10.49 26.01
CA GLU A 142 3.72 -9.38 25.37
C GLU A 142 4.55 -8.75 24.25
N TYR A 143 5.85 -8.53 24.46
CA TYR A 143 6.75 -8.06 23.41
C TYR A 143 6.91 -9.07 22.28
N THR A 144 7.07 -10.35 22.60
CA THR A 144 7.23 -11.39 21.58
C THR A 144 6.00 -11.48 20.69
N PHE A 145 4.81 -11.42 21.28
CA PHE A 145 3.55 -11.47 20.52
C PHE A 145 3.37 -10.22 19.66
N THR A 146 3.70 -9.04 20.19
CA THR A 146 3.66 -7.77 19.43
C THR A 146 4.61 -7.79 18.24
N ILE A 147 5.84 -8.27 18.42
CA ILE A 147 6.82 -8.40 17.33
C ILE A 147 6.33 -9.42 16.30
N LEU A 148 5.79 -10.56 16.73
CA LEU A 148 5.26 -11.59 15.85
C LEU A 148 4.11 -11.07 14.98
N ILE A 149 3.12 -10.41 15.59
CA ILE A 149 2.02 -9.76 14.86
C ILE A 149 2.57 -8.76 13.85
N THR A 150 3.54 -7.94 14.27
CA THR A 150 4.16 -6.93 13.39
C THR A 150 4.82 -7.58 12.18
N VAL A 151 5.60 -8.65 12.37
CA VAL A 151 6.26 -9.38 11.28
C VAL A 151 5.23 -10.02 10.35
N VAL A 152 4.19 -10.66 10.89
CA VAL A 152 3.10 -11.24 10.10
C VAL A 152 2.40 -10.17 9.28
N ALA A 153 2.13 -9.00 9.87
CA ALA A 153 1.55 -7.86 9.17
C ALA A 153 2.45 -7.40 8.01
N LEU A 154 3.77 -7.27 8.20
CA LEU A 154 4.69 -6.89 7.13
C LEU A 154 4.78 -7.94 6.01
N VAL A 155 4.83 -9.22 6.35
CA VAL A 155 4.85 -10.33 5.37
C VAL A 155 3.56 -10.34 4.56
N SER A 156 2.40 -10.18 5.22
CA SER A 156 1.11 -10.11 4.52
C SER A 156 1.04 -8.92 3.55
N ARG A 157 1.60 -7.76 3.90
CA ARG A 157 1.70 -6.62 2.95
C ARG A 157 2.54 -6.97 1.73
N MET A 158 3.65 -7.69 1.93
CA MET A 158 4.48 -8.13 0.80
C MET A 158 3.71 -9.07 -0.13
N TYR A 159 2.94 -10.01 0.42
CA TYR A 159 2.03 -10.87 -0.35
C TYR A 159 0.97 -10.08 -1.10
N PHE A 160 0.34 -9.08 -0.47
CA PHE A 160 -0.64 -8.21 -1.11
C PHE A 160 -0.05 -7.42 -2.28
N ASN A 161 1.24 -7.05 -2.20
CA ASN A 161 1.91 -6.40 -3.32
C ASN A 161 2.00 -7.32 -4.55
N PHE A 162 2.25 -8.62 -4.36
CA PHE A 162 2.22 -9.59 -5.45
C PHE A 162 0.82 -9.79 -6.05
N ILE A 163 -0.23 -9.74 -5.22
CA ILE A 163 -1.62 -9.80 -5.69
C ILE A 163 -1.96 -8.59 -6.57
N LEU A 164 -1.57 -7.38 -6.15
CA LEU A 164 -1.76 -6.16 -6.93
C LEU A 164 -0.94 -6.18 -8.23
N ALA A 165 0.29 -6.68 -8.18
CA ALA A 165 1.13 -6.87 -9.36
C ALA A 165 0.47 -7.80 -10.39
N ALA A 166 -0.03 -8.96 -9.93
CA ALA A 166 -0.72 -9.92 -10.77
C ALA A 166 -1.97 -9.32 -11.41
N PHE A 167 -2.75 -8.55 -10.64
CA PHE A 167 -3.98 -7.93 -11.15
C PHE A 167 -3.69 -6.85 -12.19
N ASN A 168 -2.69 -6.01 -11.92
CA ASN A 168 -2.29 -4.99 -12.86
C ASN A 168 -1.77 -5.60 -14.16
N GLN A 169 -1.04 -6.72 -14.06
CA GLN A 169 -0.57 -7.47 -15.22
C GLN A 169 -1.71 -8.11 -16.02
N GLU A 170 -2.72 -8.66 -15.37
CA GLU A 170 -3.93 -9.15 -16.03
C GLU A 170 -4.60 -8.02 -16.84
N LEU A 171 -4.69 -6.82 -16.28
CA LEU A 171 -5.21 -5.64 -16.99
C LEU A 171 -4.38 -5.25 -18.22
N PHE A 172 -3.05 -5.42 -18.19
CA PHE A 172 -2.20 -5.17 -19.37
C PHE A 172 -2.45 -6.16 -20.52
N LEU A 173 -2.84 -7.39 -20.21
CA LEU A 173 -3.04 -8.45 -21.21
C LEU A 173 -4.42 -8.37 -21.87
N HIS A 174 -5.40 -7.76 -21.20
CA HIS A 174 -6.76 -7.67 -21.71
C HIS A 174 -6.96 -6.44 -22.61
N PRO A 175 -7.23 -6.60 -23.92
CA PRO A 175 -7.35 -5.48 -24.87
C PRO A 175 -8.52 -4.54 -24.54
N LYS A 176 -9.51 -5.00 -23.76
CA LYS A 176 -10.64 -4.18 -23.27
C LYS A 176 -10.18 -3.01 -22.39
N TYR A 177 -9.06 -3.15 -21.68
CA TYR A 177 -8.55 -2.16 -20.73
C TYR A 177 -7.34 -1.39 -21.28
N MET A 178 -7.04 -1.58 -22.56
CA MET A 178 -5.98 -0.85 -23.24
C MET A 178 -6.31 0.63 -23.27
N VAL A 179 -5.31 1.45 -22.96
CA VAL A 179 -5.50 2.89 -22.78
C VAL A 179 -5.19 3.57 -24.10
N ASP A 180 -6.15 4.36 -24.59
CA ASP A 180 -5.90 5.33 -25.64
C ASP A 180 -5.26 6.59 -25.02
N PHE A 181 -3.98 6.82 -25.28
CA PHE A 181 -3.27 7.95 -24.72
C PHE A 181 -3.62 9.27 -25.40
N ASP A 182 -4.09 9.23 -26.65
CA ASP A 182 -4.46 10.43 -27.40
C ASP A 182 -5.77 11.00 -26.83
N ASP A 183 -6.73 10.14 -26.48
CA ASP A 183 -7.95 10.52 -25.77
C ASP A 183 -7.64 11.16 -24.41
N VAL A 184 -6.73 10.55 -23.62
CA VAL A 184 -6.33 11.08 -22.31
C VAL A 184 -5.68 12.46 -22.45
N GLU A 185 -4.84 12.67 -23.46
CA GLU A 185 -4.18 13.96 -23.71
C GLU A 185 -5.14 15.03 -24.22
N GLN A 186 -6.16 14.65 -24.98
CA GLN A 186 -7.23 15.54 -25.39
C GLN A 186 -8.07 16.01 -24.19
N ASP A 187 -8.47 15.11 -23.31
CA ASP A 187 -9.21 15.41 -22.08
C ASP A 187 -8.43 16.30 -21.11
N LEU A 188 -7.10 16.19 -21.12
CA LEU A 188 -6.20 16.97 -20.26
C LEU A 188 -6.17 18.46 -20.60
N LYS A 189 -6.32 18.83 -21.87
CA LYS A 189 -6.10 20.22 -22.36
C LYS A 189 -7.03 21.25 -21.70
N ASN A 190 -8.23 20.84 -21.30
CA ASN A 190 -9.25 21.72 -20.72
C ASN A 190 -9.40 21.59 -19.19
N LYS A 191 -8.54 20.84 -18.51
CA LYS A 191 -8.62 20.61 -17.05
C LYS A 191 -7.67 21.52 -16.26
N ASN A 192 -8.00 21.73 -14.99
CA ASN A 192 -7.16 22.46 -14.05
C ASN A 192 -5.78 21.79 -13.87
N LYS A 193 -4.75 22.60 -13.55
CA LYS A 193 -3.36 22.13 -13.38
C LYS A 193 -3.19 20.98 -12.38
N ILE A 194 -3.98 20.96 -11.31
CA ILE A 194 -3.96 19.89 -10.29
C ILE A 194 -4.42 18.56 -10.89
N VAL A 195 -5.52 18.58 -11.65
CA VAL A 195 -6.05 17.39 -12.33
C VAL A 195 -5.06 16.89 -13.38
N GLN A 196 -4.45 17.81 -14.12
CA GLN A 196 -3.40 17.46 -15.08
C GLN A 196 -2.21 16.79 -14.40
N TRP A 197 -1.75 17.33 -13.26
CA TRP A 197 -0.66 16.73 -12.49
C TRP A 197 -1.02 15.35 -11.95
N TRP A 198 -2.25 15.17 -11.46
CA TRP A 198 -2.76 13.88 -10.99
C TRP A 198 -2.77 12.82 -12.10
N ILE A 199 -3.26 13.16 -13.30
CA ILE A 199 -3.28 12.24 -14.44
C ILE A 199 -1.86 11.96 -14.96
N LYS A 200 -0.97 12.97 -14.96
CA LYS A 200 0.46 12.75 -15.27
C LYS A 200 1.11 11.78 -14.29
N SER A 201 0.77 11.86 -12.99
CA SER A 201 1.22 10.91 -11.97
C SER A 201 0.77 9.47 -12.32
N LYS A 202 -0.50 9.29 -12.72
CA LYS A 202 -1.00 7.99 -13.21
C LYS A 202 -0.21 7.47 -14.42
N LYS A 203 0.07 8.32 -15.41
CA LYS A 203 0.86 7.96 -16.61
C LYS A 203 2.29 7.55 -16.24
N SER A 204 2.91 8.25 -15.30
CA SER A 204 4.23 7.88 -14.78
C SER A 204 4.21 6.52 -14.09
N CYS A 205 3.23 6.29 -13.20
CA CYS A 205 3.07 5.00 -12.53
C CYS A 205 2.77 3.86 -13.51
N TYR A 206 1.99 4.13 -14.57
CA TYR A 206 1.75 3.17 -15.65
C TYR A 206 3.04 2.78 -16.36
N ASN A 207 3.89 3.75 -16.73
CA ASN A 207 5.17 3.44 -17.39
C ASN A 207 6.09 2.64 -16.48
N LEU A 208 6.15 3.01 -15.20
CA LEU A 208 6.94 2.31 -14.20
C LEU A 208 6.42 0.88 -13.98
N ALA A 209 5.10 0.71 -13.80
CA ALA A 209 4.47 -0.60 -13.66
C ALA A 209 4.70 -1.48 -14.90
N ARG A 210 4.58 -0.90 -16.11
CA ARG A 210 4.88 -1.59 -17.35
C ARG A 210 6.33 -2.06 -17.40
N HIS A 211 7.28 -1.23 -16.98
CA HIS A 211 8.69 -1.59 -16.94
C HIS A 211 9.02 -2.66 -15.89
N ILE A 212 8.30 -2.68 -14.77
CA ILE A 212 8.48 -3.71 -13.73
C ILE A 212 7.84 -5.05 -14.13
N LEU A 213 6.70 -5.01 -14.83
CA LEU A 213 5.89 -6.20 -15.11
C LEU A 213 6.10 -6.79 -16.51
N THR A 214 6.76 -6.09 -17.44
CA THR A 214 7.04 -6.52 -18.82
C THR A 214 8.52 -6.81 -19.00
#